data_AF-A0A562VA08-F1
#
_entry.id   AF-A0A562VA08-F1
#
_cell.length_a   1.000
_cell.length_b   1.000
_cell.length_c   1.000
_cell.angle_alpha   90.00
_cell.angle_beta   90.00
_cell.angle_gamma   90.00
#
_symmetry.space_group_name_H-M   'P 1'
#
loop_
_entity.id
_entity.type
_entity.pdbx_description
1 polymer ?
#
loop_
_entity_poly.entity_id
_entity_poly.type
_entity_poly.pdbx_seq_one_letter_code
_entity_poly.pdbx_strand_id
1 'polypeptide(L)'
;MSPLGLAAHSVLPVSVNAEAGDELRRPTVGELATLVFRLGDAEDNWIVVKPHPFRPNDYIQSYREGDGVNQVEMLQPGRPQMGVEVDDPEDLLRLLCEWAEDRPAWRAREWRPTGFVPQRIAAPDPKVKARAEERARDLLAQGYWSYDGIAAALAELAEPDGSLDTWQAEELLEPLWLERLSEQEKWPELTDCDRLSAAFTALADVGVTARENFACCMSCGVAEIRSEAAETDHGYTFFHQQDTGHVAEGEPLHLGFGAYSGDPETAATVARQVVAALEEHGLTAEWDGEVSSRIVLPGLQWRRRVE
;
A
#
# COMPACT_ATOMS: atom_id res chain seq x y z
N MET A 1 22.41 -21.32 -16.00
CA MET A 1 22.12 -20.03 -16.66
C MET A 1 20.66 -20.06 -17.02
N SER A 2 19.86 -19.13 -16.49
CA SER A 2 18.43 -19.08 -16.80
C SER A 2 18.25 -18.73 -18.29
N PRO A 3 17.31 -19.34 -19.02
CA PRO A 3 17.06 -19.06 -20.45
C PRO A 3 16.76 -17.57 -20.75
N LEU A 4 16.42 -16.80 -19.71
CA LEU A 4 16.00 -15.40 -19.80
C LEU A 4 17.12 -14.36 -19.64
N GLY A 5 18.35 -14.77 -19.31
CA GLY A 5 19.42 -13.82 -18.93
C GLY A 5 19.17 -13.07 -17.61
N LEU A 6 18.01 -13.28 -16.96
CA LEU A 6 17.68 -12.80 -15.63
C LEU A 6 18.03 -13.85 -14.57
N ALA A 7 18.61 -13.41 -13.45
CA ALA A 7 18.84 -14.28 -12.32
C ALA A 7 17.48 -14.61 -11.66
N ALA A 8 17.25 -15.87 -11.28
CA ALA A 8 16.01 -16.27 -10.61
C ALA A 8 15.73 -15.49 -9.31
N HIS A 9 16.77 -14.93 -8.70
CA HIS A 9 16.71 -14.11 -7.48
C HIS A 9 16.51 -12.61 -7.74
N SER A 10 16.44 -12.16 -9.01
CA SER A 10 16.17 -10.76 -9.32
C SER A 10 14.76 -10.40 -8.86
N VAL A 11 14.63 -9.33 -8.08
CA VAL A 11 13.36 -8.81 -7.56
C VAL A 11 12.73 -7.86 -8.57
N LEU A 12 11.45 -8.08 -8.89
CA LEU A 12 10.70 -7.27 -9.86
C LEU A 12 9.92 -6.14 -9.15
N PRO A 13 9.78 -4.95 -9.75
CA PRO A 13 9.07 -3.82 -9.16
C PRO A 13 7.55 -3.88 -9.44
N VAL A 14 6.94 -5.03 -9.14
CA VAL A 14 5.52 -5.30 -9.42
C VAL A 14 4.84 -5.99 -8.25
N SER A 15 3.52 -5.94 -8.22
CA SER A 15 2.67 -6.82 -7.42
C SER A 15 1.96 -7.80 -8.35
N VAL A 16 1.76 -9.02 -7.88
CA VAL A 16 1.16 -10.12 -8.67
C VAL A 16 0.02 -10.74 -7.89
N ASN A 17 -1.12 -10.94 -8.56
CA ASN A 17 -2.26 -11.70 -8.05
C ASN A 17 -2.51 -12.86 -9.01
N ALA A 18 -2.82 -14.05 -8.49
CA ALA A 18 -3.22 -15.21 -9.30
C ALA A 18 -4.49 -15.87 -8.75
N GLU A 19 -5.15 -16.69 -9.57
CA GLU A 19 -6.45 -17.29 -9.25
C GLU A 19 -6.45 -18.12 -7.96
N ALA A 20 -5.37 -18.85 -7.70
CA ALA A 20 -5.21 -19.69 -6.52
C ALA A 20 -5.06 -18.91 -5.20
N GLY A 21 -5.20 -17.58 -5.22
CA GLY A 21 -5.12 -16.71 -4.04
C GLY A 21 -3.71 -16.20 -3.72
N ASP A 22 -2.74 -16.43 -4.60
CA ASP A 22 -1.39 -15.88 -4.46
C ASP A 22 -1.41 -14.35 -4.59
N GLU A 23 -0.92 -13.65 -3.57
CA GLU A 23 -0.66 -12.20 -3.60
C GLU A 23 0.82 -11.96 -3.27
N LEU A 24 1.63 -11.66 -4.29
CA LEU A 24 3.07 -11.41 -4.13
C LEU A 24 3.38 -9.93 -4.34
N ARG A 25 4.16 -9.35 -3.42
CA ARG A 25 4.71 -7.99 -3.54
C ARG A 25 6.19 -8.06 -3.82
N ARG A 26 6.61 -7.41 -4.90
CA ARG A 26 7.99 -7.42 -5.40
C ARG A 26 8.57 -8.85 -5.49
N PRO A 27 7.90 -9.77 -6.21
CA PRO A 27 8.38 -11.14 -6.31
C PRO A 27 9.73 -11.21 -7.02
N THR A 28 10.48 -12.25 -6.71
CA THR A 28 11.61 -12.67 -7.53
C THR A 28 11.13 -13.24 -8.87
N VAL A 29 12.00 -13.24 -9.88
CA VAL A 29 11.73 -13.89 -11.17
C VAL A 29 11.36 -15.38 -10.98
N GLY A 30 11.96 -16.07 -10.01
CA GLY A 30 11.64 -17.48 -9.72
C GLY A 30 10.25 -17.69 -9.12
N GLU A 31 9.79 -16.78 -8.25
CA GLU A 31 8.43 -16.81 -7.71
C GLU A 31 7.40 -16.52 -8.81
N LEU A 32 7.64 -15.51 -9.65
CA LEU A 32 6.79 -15.24 -10.81
C LEU A 32 6.75 -16.43 -11.78
N ALA A 33 7.89 -17.07 -12.03
CA ALA A 33 7.96 -18.27 -12.86
C ALA A 33 7.06 -19.38 -12.32
N THR A 34 7.08 -19.61 -11.01
CA THR A 34 6.26 -20.64 -10.36
C THR A 34 4.77 -20.44 -10.65
N LEU A 35 4.30 -19.19 -10.63
CA LEU A 35 2.91 -18.85 -10.99
C LEU A 35 2.64 -19.04 -12.49
N VAL A 36 3.52 -18.53 -13.35
CA VAL A 36 3.35 -18.63 -14.82
C VAL A 36 3.31 -20.08 -15.30
N PHE A 37 4.14 -20.97 -14.74
CA PHE A 37 4.19 -22.37 -15.16
C PHE A 37 3.01 -23.22 -14.69
N ARG A 38 2.18 -22.72 -13.75
CA ARG A 38 0.94 -23.35 -13.31
C ARG A 38 -0.29 -22.89 -14.10
N LEU A 39 -0.16 -21.85 -14.93
CA LEU A 39 -1.29 -21.30 -15.68
C LEU A 39 -1.93 -22.36 -16.59
N GLY A 40 -3.25 -22.54 -16.42
CA GLY A 40 -4.08 -23.54 -17.08
C GLY A 40 -4.32 -24.81 -16.25
N ASP A 41 -3.67 -24.94 -15.08
CA ASP A 41 -3.99 -25.99 -14.11
C ASP A 41 -5.36 -25.74 -13.46
N ALA A 42 -5.88 -26.74 -12.73
CA ALA A 42 -7.16 -26.63 -12.05
C ALA A 42 -7.14 -25.46 -11.03
N GLU A 43 -8.09 -24.52 -11.18
CA GLU A 43 -8.20 -23.31 -10.35
C GLU A 43 -7.01 -22.34 -10.48
N ASP A 44 -6.28 -22.37 -11.60
CA ASP A 44 -5.12 -21.52 -11.85
C ASP A 44 -5.07 -20.99 -13.30
N ASN A 45 -6.12 -20.29 -13.72
CA ASN A 45 -6.28 -19.85 -15.10
C ASN A 45 -5.81 -18.41 -15.34
N TRP A 46 -5.66 -17.58 -14.31
CA TRP A 46 -5.30 -16.17 -14.49
C TRP A 46 -4.21 -15.67 -13.57
N ILE A 47 -3.44 -14.71 -14.09
CA ILE A 47 -2.47 -13.90 -13.37
C ILE A 47 -2.64 -12.44 -13.76
N VAL A 48 -2.55 -11.53 -12.79
CA VAL A 48 -2.55 -10.08 -12.98
C VAL A 48 -1.28 -9.50 -12.36
N VAL A 49 -0.51 -8.77 -13.15
CA VAL A 49 0.72 -8.11 -12.76
C VAL A 49 0.51 -6.60 -12.85
N LYS A 50 0.78 -5.89 -11.75
CA LYS A 50 0.58 -4.43 -11.59
C LYS A 50 1.90 -3.77 -11.17
N PRO A 51 2.18 -2.50 -11.51
CA PRO A 51 3.37 -1.82 -11.02
C PRO A 51 3.37 -1.75 -9.49
N HIS A 52 4.56 -1.75 -8.89
CA HIS A 52 4.73 -1.45 -7.48
C HIS A 52 5.74 -0.30 -7.31
N PRO A 53 5.36 0.85 -6.72
CA PRO A 53 4.05 1.16 -6.12
C PRO A 53 2.87 1.11 -7.11
N PHE A 54 1.67 0.84 -6.60
CA PHE A 54 0.46 0.67 -7.42
C PHE A 54 0.20 1.88 -8.32
N ARG A 55 -0.13 1.62 -9.59
CA ARG A 55 -0.60 2.64 -10.54
C ARG A 55 -1.96 2.21 -11.10
N PRO A 56 -3.01 3.02 -10.95
CA PRO A 56 -4.32 2.69 -11.51
C PRO A 56 -4.25 2.64 -13.03
N ASN A 57 -5.06 1.77 -13.64
CA ASN A 57 -5.13 1.59 -15.09
C ASN A 57 -3.79 1.23 -15.77
N ASP A 58 -2.85 0.64 -15.01
CA ASP A 58 -1.57 0.14 -15.50
C ASP A 58 -1.40 -1.30 -15.04
N TYR A 59 -1.57 -2.26 -15.95
CA TYR A 59 -1.40 -3.68 -15.64
C TYR A 59 -1.14 -4.50 -16.90
N ILE A 60 -0.57 -5.68 -16.72
CA ILE A 60 -0.55 -6.78 -17.70
C ILE A 60 -1.12 -8.02 -17.03
N GLN A 61 -2.00 -8.73 -17.73
CA GLN A 61 -2.64 -9.94 -17.24
C GLN A 61 -2.55 -11.04 -18.29
N SER A 62 -2.66 -12.28 -17.84
CA SER A 62 -2.75 -13.45 -18.71
C SER A 62 -3.87 -14.35 -18.24
N TYR A 63 -4.67 -14.84 -19.18
CA TYR A 63 -5.66 -15.90 -18.96
C TYR A 63 -5.32 -17.11 -19.83
N ARG A 64 -5.44 -18.31 -19.28
CA ARG A 64 -5.27 -19.57 -20.00
C ARG A 64 -6.19 -20.63 -19.41
N GLU A 65 -7.02 -21.25 -20.24
CA GLU A 65 -7.85 -22.39 -19.86
C GLU A 65 -7.19 -23.69 -20.36
N GLY A 66 -6.87 -24.59 -19.44
CA GLY A 66 -6.28 -25.89 -19.77
C GLY A 66 -4.97 -25.79 -20.56
N ASP A 67 -4.89 -26.51 -21.68
CA ASP A 67 -3.72 -26.52 -22.58
C ASP A 67 -3.78 -25.45 -23.69
N GLY A 68 -4.75 -24.52 -23.63
CA GLY A 68 -4.91 -23.45 -24.62
C GLY A 68 -3.76 -22.45 -24.67
N VAL A 69 -3.87 -21.45 -25.55
CA VAL A 69 -2.89 -20.35 -25.63
C VAL A 69 -3.13 -19.34 -24.52
N ASN A 70 -2.07 -18.67 -24.04
CA ASN A 70 -2.23 -17.58 -23.11
C ASN A 70 -2.76 -16.35 -23.83
N GLN A 71 -3.91 -15.85 -23.38
CA GLN A 71 -4.47 -14.57 -23.79
C GLN A 71 -3.89 -13.50 -22.88
N VAL A 72 -2.90 -12.75 -23.39
CA VAL A 72 -2.24 -11.69 -22.63
C VAL A 72 -2.87 -10.36 -22.99
N GLU A 73 -3.30 -9.62 -21.98
CA GLU A 73 -3.88 -8.30 -22.14
C GLU A 73 -3.15 -7.29 -21.27
N MET A 74 -3.05 -6.04 -21.72
CA MET A 74 -2.48 -4.96 -20.94
C MET A 74 -3.32 -3.69 -21.06
N LEU A 75 -3.29 -2.90 -20.00
CA LEU A 75 -3.82 -1.55 -19.96
C LEU A 75 -2.72 -0.60 -19.52
N GLN A 76 -2.71 0.60 -20.10
CA GLN A 76 -1.87 1.70 -19.65
C GLN A 76 -2.75 2.95 -19.45
N PRO A 77 -2.36 3.88 -18.56
CA PRO A 77 -3.14 5.07 -18.28
C PRO A 77 -3.47 5.87 -19.56
N GLY A 78 -4.76 6.14 -19.77
CA GLY A 78 -5.27 6.88 -20.93
C GLY A 78 -5.09 6.17 -22.29
N ARG A 79 -4.79 4.87 -22.32
CA ARG A 79 -4.67 4.06 -23.55
C ARG A 79 -5.77 3.01 -23.65
N PRO A 80 -6.16 2.60 -24.86
CA PRO A 80 -7.03 1.44 -25.03
C PRO A 80 -6.33 0.16 -24.57
N GLN A 81 -7.12 -0.81 -24.12
CA GLN A 81 -6.59 -2.12 -23.76
C GLN A 81 -6.10 -2.84 -25.03
N MET A 82 -4.95 -3.50 -24.89
CA MET A 82 -4.27 -4.19 -25.97
C MET A 82 -4.06 -5.66 -25.59
N GLY A 83 -4.12 -6.56 -26.57
CA GLY A 83 -3.95 -7.99 -26.36
C GLY A 83 -2.98 -8.64 -27.36
N VAL A 84 -2.42 -9.78 -26.95
CA VAL A 84 -1.56 -10.66 -27.75
C VAL A 84 -1.70 -12.11 -27.25
N GLU A 85 -1.56 -13.09 -28.13
CA GLU A 85 -1.52 -14.50 -27.75
C GLU A 85 -0.08 -14.98 -27.56
N VAL A 86 0.17 -15.76 -26.50
CA VAL A 86 1.48 -16.34 -26.18
C VAL A 86 1.32 -17.82 -25.85
N ASP A 87 1.88 -18.70 -26.66
CA ASP A 87 1.73 -20.15 -26.48
C ASP A 87 2.74 -20.69 -25.44
N ASP A 88 4.00 -20.27 -25.56
CA ASP A 88 5.10 -20.77 -24.73
C ASP A 88 5.16 -20.09 -23.34
N PRO A 89 5.09 -20.85 -22.22
CA PRO A 89 5.20 -20.28 -20.87
C PRO A 89 6.53 -19.58 -20.59
N GLU A 90 7.65 -20.02 -21.19
CA GLU A 90 8.93 -19.31 -21.06
C GLU A 90 8.87 -17.94 -21.75
N ASP A 91 8.25 -17.85 -22.92
CA ASP A 91 8.01 -16.59 -23.61
C ASP A 91 7.04 -15.67 -22.85
N LEU A 92 6.02 -16.22 -22.20
CA LEU A 92 5.12 -15.47 -21.33
C LEU A 92 5.86 -14.89 -20.13
N LEU A 93 6.66 -15.71 -19.42
CA LEU A 93 7.47 -15.24 -18.30
C LEU A 93 8.42 -14.11 -18.74
N ARG A 94 9.06 -14.26 -19.92
CA ARG A 94 9.91 -13.22 -20.50
C ARG A 94 9.15 -11.91 -20.73
N LEU A 95 7.94 -11.99 -21.31
CA LEU A 95 7.08 -10.84 -21.55
C LEU A 95 6.74 -10.12 -20.24
N LEU A 96 6.30 -10.86 -19.22
CA LEU A 96 5.94 -10.28 -17.93
C LEU A 96 7.14 -9.60 -17.25
N CYS A 97 8.32 -10.22 -17.28
CA CYS A 97 9.54 -9.60 -16.76
C CYS A 97 9.97 -8.35 -17.55
N GLU A 98 9.87 -8.39 -18.88
CA GLU A 98 10.18 -7.23 -19.72
C GLU A 98 9.23 -6.07 -19.44
N TRP A 99 7.94 -6.34 -19.29
CA TRP A 99 6.93 -5.36 -18.91
C TRP A 99 7.20 -4.78 -17.52
N ALA A 100 7.47 -5.64 -16.53
CA ALA A 100 7.75 -5.24 -15.14
C ALA A 100 8.96 -4.31 -15.02
N GLU A 101 10.01 -4.51 -15.82
CA GLU A 101 11.22 -3.69 -15.81
C GLU A 101 11.19 -2.55 -16.85
N ASP A 102 10.04 -2.35 -17.49
CA ASP A 102 9.83 -1.40 -18.58
C ASP A 102 10.85 -1.50 -19.75
N ARG A 103 11.32 -2.72 -20.06
CA ARG A 103 12.29 -2.96 -21.14
C ARG A 103 11.65 -2.77 -22.53
N PRO A 104 12.32 -2.16 -23.53
CA PRO A 104 11.70 -1.87 -24.83
C PRO A 104 11.12 -3.07 -25.60
N ALA A 105 11.59 -4.30 -25.32
CA ALA A 105 11.24 -5.50 -26.06
C ALA A 105 9.75 -5.88 -25.97
N TRP A 106 9.08 -5.69 -24.82
CA TRP A 106 7.66 -6.03 -24.69
C TRP A 106 6.78 -5.19 -25.62
N ARG A 107 7.17 -3.93 -25.89
CA ARG A 107 6.44 -3.02 -26.79
C ARG A 107 6.55 -3.40 -28.26
N ALA A 108 7.56 -4.19 -28.64
CA ALA A 108 7.81 -4.59 -30.02
C ALA A 108 6.90 -5.75 -30.49
N ARG A 109 6.08 -6.33 -29.60
CA ARG A 109 5.11 -7.37 -29.96
C ARG A 109 3.96 -6.80 -30.81
N GLU A 110 3.30 -7.68 -31.56
CA GLU A 110 2.14 -7.33 -32.39
C GLU A 110 0.85 -7.17 -31.55
N TRP A 111 0.82 -6.16 -30.70
CA TRP A 111 -0.34 -5.82 -29.87
C TRP A 111 -1.55 -5.41 -30.71
N ARG A 112 -2.73 -5.93 -30.38
CA ARG A 112 -4.00 -5.61 -31.05
C ARG A 112 -5.02 -5.06 -30.06
N PRO A 113 -5.83 -4.05 -30.41
CA PRO A 113 -6.90 -3.59 -29.52
C PRO A 113 -7.87 -4.73 -29.21
N THR A 114 -8.22 -4.92 -27.92
CA THR A 114 -9.21 -5.93 -27.50
C THR A 114 -10.64 -5.50 -27.82
N GLY A 115 -10.84 -4.20 -28.06
CA GLY A 115 -12.16 -3.59 -28.20
C GLY A 115 -12.74 -3.10 -26.87
N PHE A 116 -12.06 -3.36 -25.74
CA PHE A 116 -12.40 -2.73 -24.47
C PHE A 116 -12.11 -1.23 -24.55
N VAL A 117 -13.14 -0.43 -24.33
CA VAL A 117 -13.06 1.02 -24.21
C VAL A 117 -13.61 1.38 -22.83
N PRO A 118 -12.81 2.02 -21.94
CA PRO A 118 -13.31 2.49 -20.66
C PRO A 118 -14.58 3.32 -20.85
N GLN A 119 -15.57 3.10 -19.98
CA GLN A 119 -16.81 3.87 -20.07
C GLN A 119 -16.53 5.36 -19.88
N ARG A 120 -17.21 6.19 -20.67
CA ARG A 120 -17.17 7.63 -20.45
C ARG A 120 -18.02 7.96 -19.22
N ILE A 121 -17.36 8.34 -18.15
CA ILE A 121 -18.00 8.72 -16.90
C ILE A 121 -18.46 10.18 -17.01
N ALA A 122 -19.67 10.46 -16.50
CA ALA A 122 -20.18 11.83 -16.47
C ALA A 122 -19.47 12.61 -15.36
N ALA A 123 -19.04 13.84 -15.66
CA ALA A 123 -18.41 14.70 -14.66
C ALA A 123 -19.38 14.95 -13.49
N PRO A 124 -18.94 14.80 -12.23
CA PRO A 124 -19.75 15.12 -11.06
C PRO A 124 -19.99 16.63 -10.93
N ASP A 125 -20.90 17.01 -10.04
CA ASP A 125 -21.09 18.42 -9.68
C ASP A 125 -19.76 19.04 -9.20
N PRO A 126 -19.42 20.27 -9.62
CA PRO A 126 -18.14 20.91 -9.26
C PRO A 126 -17.86 21.01 -7.76
N LYS A 127 -18.89 21.16 -6.90
CA LYS A 127 -18.69 21.23 -5.46
C LYS A 127 -18.43 19.86 -4.86
N VAL A 128 -19.16 18.83 -5.32
CA VAL A 128 -18.92 17.42 -4.94
C VAL A 128 -17.49 17.05 -5.33
N LYS A 129 -17.08 17.39 -6.56
CA LYS A 129 -15.70 17.23 -7.02
C LYS A 129 -14.69 17.90 -6.10
N ALA A 130 -14.88 19.18 -5.77
CA ALA A 130 -13.94 19.92 -4.95
C ALA A 130 -13.77 19.32 -3.54
N ARG A 131 -14.87 18.86 -2.92
CA ARG A 131 -14.83 18.19 -1.61
C ARG A 131 -14.18 16.82 -1.67
N ALA A 132 -14.47 16.05 -2.71
CA ALA A 132 -13.81 14.76 -2.93
C ALA A 132 -12.30 14.93 -3.16
N GLU A 133 -11.87 15.94 -3.92
CA GLU A 133 -10.44 16.22 -4.12
C GLU A 133 -9.73 16.64 -2.82
N GLU A 134 -10.37 17.46 -1.98
CA GLU A 134 -9.86 17.83 -0.66
C GLU A 134 -9.70 16.59 0.22
N ARG A 135 -10.75 15.75 0.30
CA ARG A 135 -10.71 14.50 1.06
C ARG A 135 -9.66 13.52 0.54
N ALA A 136 -9.53 13.39 -0.77
CA ALA A 136 -8.52 12.54 -1.40
C ALA A 136 -7.10 12.99 -1.01
N ARG A 137 -6.81 14.30 -1.05
CA ARG A 137 -5.49 14.82 -0.68
C ARG A 137 -5.16 14.59 0.80
N ASP A 138 -6.13 14.76 1.69
CA ASP A 138 -5.98 14.42 3.11
C ASP A 138 -5.66 12.92 3.31
N LEU A 139 -6.47 12.03 2.75
CA LEU A 139 -6.24 10.58 2.85
C LEU A 139 -4.90 10.13 2.25
N LEU A 140 -4.51 10.73 1.11
CA LEU A 140 -3.19 10.54 0.52
C LEU A 140 -2.08 11.02 1.46
N ALA A 141 -2.21 12.20 2.08
CA ALA A 141 -1.23 12.77 3.02
C ALA A 141 -1.00 11.87 4.25
N GLN A 142 -2.04 11.17 4.71
CA GLN A 142 -1.93 10.19 5.78
C GLN A 142 -1.06 8.97 5.39
N GLY A 143 -1.15 8.52 4.13
CA GLY A 143 -0.27 7.47 3.57
C GLY A 143 -0.57 6.03 4.02
N TYR A 144 -1.73 5.78 4.63
CA TYR A 144 -2.16 4.45 5.09
C TYR A 144 -3.28 3.82 4.28
N TRP A 145 -3.92 4.59 3.40
CA TRP A 145 -5.06 4.14 2.64
C TRP A 145 -4.61 3.54 1.31
N SER A 146 -5.17 2.38 0.94
CA SER A 146 -5.04 1.85 -0.40
C SER A 146 -5.83 2.70 -1.40
N TYR A 147 -5.47 2.62 -2.69
CA TYR A 147 -6.22 3.31 -3.75
C TYR A 147 -7.73 3.01 -3.68
N ASP A 148 -8.09 1.72 -3.57
CA ASP A 148 -9.49 1.29 -3.46
C ASP A 148 -10.15 1.80 -2.17
N GLY A 149 -9.41 1.86 -1.06
CA GLY A 149 -9.89 2.40 0.20
C GLY A 149 -10.19 3.90 0.12
N ILE A 150 -9.36 4.67 -0.58
CA ILE A 150 -9.63 6.09 -0.84
C ILE A 150 -10.83 6.20 -1.78
N ALA A 151 -10.87 5.48 -2.90
CA ALA A 151 -11.97 5.54 -3.86
C ALA A 151 -13.32 5.21 -3.19
N ALA A 152 -13.37 4.17 -2.34
CA ALA A 152 -14.55 3.84 -1.54
C ALA A 152 -14.94 5.00 -0.60
N ALA A 153 -13.98 5.57 0.14
CA ALA A 153 -14.24 6.69 1.03
C ALA A 153 -14.76 7.93 0.29
N LEU A 154 -14.33 8.16 -0.96
CA LEU A 154 -14.83 9.25 -1.80
C LEU A 154 -16.25 8.97 -2.33
N ALA A 155 -16.57 7.72 -2.68
CA ALA A 155 -17.92 7.33 -3.11
C ALA A 155 -18.95 7.42 -1.96
N GLU A 156 -18.51 7.20 -0.72
CA GLU A 156 -19.34 7.38 0.48
C GLU A 156 -19.54 8.85 0.87
N LEU A 157 -18.80 9.79 0.27
CA LEU A 157 -18.96 11.22 0.52
C LEU A 157 -20.27 11.73 -0.09
N ALA A 158 -21.24 12.01 0.77
CA ALA A 158 -22.53 12.58 0.40
C ALA A 158 -22.58 14.08 0.72
N GLU A 159 -22.77 14.89 -0.31
CA GLU A 159 -22.98 16.33 -0.22
C GLU A 159 -24.44 16.69 -0.53
N PRO A 160 -24.92 17.89 -0.14
CA PRO A 160 -26.25 18.37 -0.54
C PRO A 160 -26.47 18.39 -2.06
N ASP A 161 -25.39 18.58 -2.82
CA ASP A 161 -25.40 18.68 -4.27
C ASP A 161 -25.24 17.30 -4.98
N GLY A 162 -25.03 16.21 -4.23
CA GLY A 162 -24.91 14.83 -4.75
C GLY A 162 -23.80 14.00 -4.10
N SER A 163 -23.55 12.81 -4.65
CA SER A 163 -22.43 11.94 -4.28
C SER A 163 -21.71 11.44 -5.52
N LEU A 164 -20.51 10.91 -5.36
CA LEU A 164 -19.81 10.19 -6.42
C LEU A 164 -20.31 8.75 -6.50
N ASP A 165 -20.41 8.19 -7.69
CA ASP A 165 -20.35 6.73 -7.86
C ASP A 165 -18.89 6.24 -7.80
N THR A 166 -18.70 4.92 -7.73
CA THR A 166 -17.37 4.31 -7.63
C THR A 166 -16.47 4.68 -8.81
N TRP A 167 -17.01 4.73 -10.03
CA TRP A 167 -16.23 5.05 -11.22
C TRP A 167 -15.79 6.52 -11.22
N GLN A 168 -16.68 7.43 -10.83
CA GLN A 168 -16.36 8.84 -10.64
C GLN A 168 -15.28 9.07 -9.58
N ALA A 169 -15.32 8.30 -8.48
CA ALA A 169 -14.31 8.36 -7.43
C ALA A 169 -12.93 7.91 -7.93
N GLU A 170 -12.86 6.80 -8.67
CA GLU A 170 -11.61 6.30 -9.26
C GLU A 170 -11.03 7.28 -10.30
N GLU A 171 -11.85 7.78 -11.24
CA GLU A 171 -11.41 8.74 -12.27
C GLU A 171 -10.88 10.05 -11.65
N LEU A 172 -11.50 10.50 -10.55
CA LEU A 172 -11.05 11.68 -9.82
C LEU A 172 -9.75 11.42 -9.05
N LEU A 173 -9.61 10.24 -8.45
CA LEU A 173 -8.47 9.88 -7.62
C LEU A 173 -7.21 9.59 -8.44
N GLU A 174 -7.33 8.99 -9.63
CA GLU A 174 -6.20 8.62 -10.49
C GLU A 174 -5.14 9.73 -10.64
N PRO A 175 -5.48 10.96 -11.07
CA PRO A 175 -4.47 12.01 -11.23
C PRO A 175 -3.82 12.42 -9.90
N LEU A 176 -4.56 12.43 -8.79
CA LEU A 176 -4.04 12.80 -7.46
C LEU A 176 -3.09 11.73 -6.91
N TRP A 177 -3.40 10.45 -7.17
CA TRP A 177 -2.54 9.33 -6.82
C TRP A 177 -1.21 9.40 -7.58
N LEU A 178 -1.27 9.62 -8.91
CA LEU A 178 -0.06 9.75 -9.75
C LEU A 178 0.79 10.97 -9.38
N GLU A 179 0.16 12.08 -8.99
CA GLU A 179 0.85 13.25 -8.42
C GLU A 179 1.61 12.85 -7.16
N ARG A 180 0.96 12.16 -6.21
CA ARG A 180 1.61 11.69 -4.98
C ARG A 180 2.77 10.73 -5.26
N LEU A 181 2.64 9.79 -6.20
CA LEU A 181 3.76 8.94 -6.60
C LEU A 181 4.95 9.76 -7.12
N SER A 182 4.68 10.80 -7.92
CA SER A 182 5.71 11.70 -8.45
C SER A 182 6.36 12.58 -7.36
N GLU A 183 5.63 12.89 -6.29
CA GLU A 183 6.18 13.52 -5.09
C GLU A 183 7.08 12.55 -4.32
N GLN A 184 6.64 11.30 -4.12
CA GLN A 184 7.35 10.23 -3.42
C GLN A 184 8.70 9.90 -4.05
N GLU A 185 8.82 9.98 -5.38
CA GLU A 185 10.08 9.79 -6.11
C GLU A 185 11.16 10.81 -5.70
N LYS A 186 10.77 11.97 -5.16
CA LYS A 186 11.69 13.03 -4.71
C LYS A 186 12.08 12.89 -3.24
N TRP A 187 11.45 11.98 -2.50
CA TRP A 187 11.72 11.75 -1.09
C TRP A 187 13.01 10.96 -0.91
N PRO A 188 13.70 11.09 0.23
CA PRO A 188 14.86 10.25 0.53
C PRO A 188 14.44 8.77 0.59
N GLU A 189 15.39 7.88 0.28
CA GLU A 189 15.18 6.43 0.35
C GLU A 189 14.67 6.00 1.73
N LEU A 190 15.22 6.57 2.80
CA LEU A 190 14.76 6.40 4.17
C LEU A 190 14.13 7.70 4.68
N THR A 191 12.85 7.64 5.05
CA THR A 191 12.08 8.72 5.68
C THR A 191 11.91 8.51 7.18
N ASP A 192 11.41 9.53 7.88
CA ASP A 192 11.07 9.41 9.29
C ASP A 192 9.95 8.39 9.54
N CYS A 193 9.02 8.22 8.60
CA CYS A 193 7.99 7.18 8.67
C CYS A 193 8.57 5.76 8.58
N ASP A 194 9.64 5.57 7.79
CA ASP A 194 10.34 4.28 7.71
C ASP A 194 11.09 3.97 9.02
N ARG A 195 11.71 5.00 9.62
CA ARG A 195 12.34 4.91 10.95
C ARG A 195 11.33 4.63 12.05
N LEU A 196 10.16 5.24 11.99
CA LEU A 196 9.06 5.01 12.92
C LEU A 196 8.60 3.55 12.85
N SER A 197 8.43 3.02 11.63
CA SER A 197 8.04 1.62 11.42
C SER A 197 9.09 0.64 11.94
N ALA A 198 10.37 0.95 11.73
CA ALA A 198 11.48 0.17 12.29
C ALA A 198 11.50 0.19 13.82
N ALA A 199 11.27 1.35 14.44
CA ALA A 199 11.17 1.47 15.89
C ALA A 199 9.99 0.67 16.47
N PHE A 200 8.83 0.70 15.81
CA PHE A 200 7.66 -0.09 16.21
C PHE A 200 7.93 -1.60 16.08
N THR A 201 8.64 -2.01 15.03
CA THR A 201 9.07 -3.41 14.87
C THR A 201 10.02 -3.83 16.00
N ALA A 202 11.02 -3.01 16.32
CA ALA A 202 11.97 -3.30 17.41
C ALA A 202 11.30 -3.36 18.79
N LEU A 203 10.24 -2.57 19.02
CA LEU A 203 9.43 -2.63 20.25
C LEU A 203 8.70 -3.96 20.39
N ALA A 204 8.16 -4.50 19.29
CA ALA A 204 7.52 -5.80 19.29
C ALA A 204 8.49 -6.92 19.71
N ASP A 205 9.75 -6.86 19.26
CA ASP A 205 10.79 -7.85 19.61
C ASP A 205 11.14 -7.89 21.11
N VAL A 206 10.84 -6.81 21.84
CA VAL A 206 11.12 -6.70 23.29
C VAL A 206 9.87 -6.80 24.16
N GLY A 207 8.74 -7.26 23.61
CA GLY A 207 7.51 -7.52 24.36
C GLY A 207 6.59 -6.30 24.53
N VAL A 208 6.70 -5.31 23.65
CA VAL A 208 5.77 -4.17 23.59
C VAL A 208 4.92 -4.28 22.32
N THR A 209 3.61 -4.50 22.47
CA THR A 209 2.67 -4.49 21.35
C THR A 209 2.65 -3.10 20.71
N ALA A 210 3.28 -2.96 19.55
CA ALA A 210 3.34 -1.71 18.82
C ALA A 210 2.41 -1.76 17.60
N ARG A 211 1.52 -0.77 17.45
CA ARG A 211 0.62 -0.67 16.29
C ARG A 211 0.53 0.75 15.75
N GLU A 212 0.83 0.89 14.46
CA GLU A 212 0.70 2.16 13.74
C GLU A 212 -0.71 2.34 13.19
N ASN A 213 -1.19 3.59 13.15
CA ASN A 213 -2.50 3.95 12.58
C ASN A 213 -3.66 3.04 13.05
N PHE A 214 -3.68 2.70 14.34
CA PHE A 214 -4.51 1.65 14.91
C PHE A 214 -5.76 2.22 15.60
N ALA A 215 -6.91 1.68 15.23
CA ALA A 215 -8.23 2.16 15.61
C ALA A 215 -8.50 3.63 15.21
N CYS A 216 -9.76 4.07 15.32
CA CYS A 216 -10.14 5.41 14.88
C CYS A 216 -9.69 6.51 15.86
N CYS A 217 -9.64 6.22 17.16
CA CYS A 217 -9.33 7.18 18.22
C CYS A 217 -8.73 6.50 19.46
N MET A 218 -8.27 7.30 20.42
CA MET A 218 -7.60 6.84 21.65
C MET A 218 -8.43 5.82 22.45
N SER A 219 -9.73 6.04 22.63
CA SER A 219 -10.57 5.14 23.44
C SER A 219 -10.78 3.78 22.78
N CYS A 220 -10.95 3.75 21.46
CA CYS A 220 -11.02 2.50 20.69
C CYS A 220 -9.67 1.77 20.72
N GLY A 221 -8.57 2.50 20.52
CA GLY A 221 -7.22 1.92 20.57
C GLY A 221 -6.94 1.23 21.90
N VAL A 222 -7.22 1.88 23.04
CA VAL A 222 -7.06 1.26 24.37
C VAL A 222 -7.96 0.03 24.57
N ALA A 223 -9.19 0.07 24.05
CA ALA A 223 -10.12 -1.05 24.18
C ALA A 223 -9.70 -2.27 23.34
N GLU A 224 -9.05 -2.07 22.20
CA GLU A 224 -8.77 -3.10 21.20
C GLU A 224 -7.33 -3.63 21.26
N ILE A 225 -6.35 -2.83 21.66
CA ILE A 225 -4.91 -3.16 21.57
C ILE A 225 -4.49 -4.41 22.36
N ARG A 226 -5.29 -4.83 23.36
CA ARG A 226 -5.02 -6.08 24.09
C ARG A 226 -5.18 -7.31 23.20
N SER A 227 -6.10 -7.28 22.23
CA SER A 227 -6.34 -8.40 21.31
C SER A 227 -5.16 -8.64 20.37
N GLU A 228 -4.29 -7.63 20.22
CA GLU A 228 -3.09 -7.65 19.38
C GLU A 228 -1.84 -8.18 20.08
N ALA A 229 -1.93 -8.43 21.39
CA ALA A 229 -0.80 -8.79 22.25
C ALA A 229 -0.43 -10.27 22.13
N ALA A 230 0.86 -10.57 22.06
CA ALA A 230 1.36 -11.90 22.39
C ALA A 230 1.24 -12.16 23.90
N GLU A 231 1.21 -13.43 24.30
CA GLU A 231 1.10 -13.81 25.72
C GLU A 231 2.26 -13.27 26.58
N THR A 232 3.41 -13.00 25.95
CA THR A 232 4.63 -12.50 26.60
C THR A 232 4.70 -10.99 26.72
N ASP A 233 3.80 -10.25 26.05
CA ASP A 233 3.90 -8.81 25.99
C ASP A 233 3.52 -8.17 27.33
N HIS A 234 4.35 -7.24 27.81
CA HIS A 234 4.15 -6.56 29.09
C HIS A 234 3.46 -5.20 28.94
N GLY A 235 3.44 -4.64 27.74
CA GLY A 235 2.82 -3.35 27.46
C GLY A 235 2.54 -3.10 25.99
N TYR A 236 2.09 -1.90 25.69
CA TYR A 236 1.73 -1.49 24.34
C TYR A 236 2.11 -0.05 24.04
N THR A 237 2.22 0.25 22.75
CA THR A 237 2.18 1.62 22.23
C THR A 237 1.45 1.68 20.89
N PHE A 238 0.76 2.78 20.62
CA PHE A 238 0.13 3.00 19.34
C PHE A 238 -0.10 4.49 19.05
N PHE A 239 -0.34 4.82 17.80
CA PHE A 239 -1.06 6.04 17.40
C PHE A 239 -2.26 5.64 16.56
N HIS A 240 -3.32 6.45 16.61
CA HIS A 240 -4.59 6.14 15.96
C HIS A 240 -4.82 7.00 14.72
N GLN A 241 -5.87 6.70 13.95
CA GLN A 241 -6.15 7.39 12.68
C GLN A 241 -6.28 8.91 12.81
N GLN A 242 -6.88 9.42 13.89
CA GLN A 242 -6.90 10.88 14.11
C GLN A 242 -5.50 11.49 14.34
N ASP A 243 -4.57 10.78 14.99
CA ASP A 243 -3.19 11.28 15.13
C ASP A 243 -2.48 11.30 13.78
N THR A 244 -2.73 10.29 12.95
CA THR A 244 -2.26 10.22 11.56
C THR A 244 -2.76 11.43 10.76
N GLY A 245 -4.03 11.80 10.93
CA GLY A 245 -4.58 13.01 10.32
C GLY A 245 -3.85 14.27 10.77
N HIS A 246 -3.73 14.50 12.08
CA HIS A 246 -3.07 15.69 12.63
C HIS A 246 -1.59 15.79 12.20
N VAL A 247 -0.83 14.68 12.23
CA VAL A 247 0.58 14.71 11.81
C VAL A 247 0.73 14.94 10.30
N ALA A 248 -0.20 14.45 9.48
CA ALA A 248 -0.22 14.73 8.05
C ALA A 248 -0.51 16.21 7.75
N GLU A 249 -1.22 16.91 8.64
CA GLU A 249 -1.44 18.36 8.61
C GLU A 249 -0.27 19.18 9.21
N GLY A 250 0.76 18.51 9.73
CA GLY A 250 1.97 19.14 10.26
C GLY A 250 1.98 19.33 11.78
N GLU A 251 1.02 18.77 12.51
CA GLU A 251 1.07 18.70 13.97
C GLU A 251 2.04 17.62 14.47
N PRO A 252 2.48 17.65 15.74
CA PRO A 252 3.28 16.57 16.31
C PRO A 252 2.52 15.23 16.35
N LEU A 253 3.22 14.13 16.11
CA LEU A 253 2.67 12.79 16.32
C LEU A 253 2.59 12.49 17.81
N HIS A 254 1.46 11.95 18.27
CA HIS A 254 1.26 11.54 19.65
C HIS A 254 1.12 10.02 19.74
N LEU A 255 1.80 9.38 20.68
CA LEU A 255 1.70 7.94 20.95
C LEU A 255 1.01 7.71 22.29
N GLY A 256 -0.02 6.87 22.27
CA GLY A 256 -0.55 6.25 23.48
C GLY A 256 0.34 5.09 23.90
N PHE A 257 0.42 4.84 25.21
CA PHE A 257 1.13 3.70 25.76
C PHE A 257 0.44 3.18 27.02
N GLY A 258 0.85 2.01 27.48
CA GLY A 258 0.41 1.46 28.77
C GLY A 258 0.96 0.08 29.06
N ALA A 259 0.65 -0.43 30.24
CA ALA A 259 1.01 -1.77 30.67
C ALA A 259 -0.22 -2.68 30.75
N TYR A 260 -0.09 -3.92 30.31
CA TYR A 260 -1.19 -4.88 30.38
C TYR A 260 -1.50 -5.34 31.80
N SER A 261 -0.55 -5.20 32.73
CA SER A 261 -0.75 -5.40 34.17
C SER A 261 -1.61 -4.31 34.82
N GLY A 262 -1.75 -3.14 34.19
CA GLY A 262 -2.35 -1.94 34.78
C GLY A 262 -1.47 -1.23 35.81
N ASP A 263 -0.24 -1.70 36.02
CA ASP A 263 0.71 -1.12 36.96
C ASP A 263 1.37 0.15 36.40
N PRO A 264 1.30 1.30 37.09
CA PRO A 264 1.91 2.55 36.63
C PRO A 264 3.43 2.50 36.47
N GLU A 265 4.15 1.75 37.31
CA GLU A 265 5.62 1.65 37.19
C GLU A 265 6.03 0.87 35.93
N THR A 266 5.27 -0.19 35.61
CA THR A 266 5.39 -0.92 34.36
C THR A 266 5.05 -0.03 33.18
N ALA A 267 3.97 0.77 33.25
CA ALA A 267 3.59 1.69 32.17
C ALA A 267 4.67 2.76 31.93
N ALA A 268 5.26 3.32 32.99
CA ALA A 268 6.39 4.23 32.89
C ALA A 268 7.65 3.56 32.30
N THR A 269 7.84 2.26 32.55
CA THR A 269 8.92 1.48 31.93
C THR A 269 8.68 1.32 30.43
N VAL A 270 7.45 0.99 30.03
CA VAL A 270 7.05 0.92 28.60
C VAL A 270 7.28 2.28 27.93
N ALA A 271 6.87 3.39 28.55
CA ALA A 271 7.09 4.72 27.99
C ALA A 271 8.57 5.02 27.71
N ARG A 272 9.46 4.69 28.66
CA ARG A 272 10.91 4.81 28.48
C ARG A 272 11.45 3.92 27.37
N GLN A 273 10.95 2.69 27.25
CA GLN A 273 11.33 1.79 26.16
C GLN A 273 10.94 2.37 24.80
N VAL A 274 9.73 2.94 24.69
CA VAL A 274 9.24 3.57 23.47
C VAL A 274 10.11 4.78 23.10
N VAL A 275 10.38 5.69 24.05
CA VAL A 275 11.26 6.85 23.80
C VAL A 275 12.65 6.40 23.36
N ALA A 276 13.26 5.44 24.07
CA ALA A 276 14.58 4.94 23.73
C ALA A 276 14.62 4.31 22.32
N ALA A 277 13.62 3.49 21.97
CA ALA A 277 13.55 2.86 20.65
C ALA A 277 13.41 3.91 19.53
N LEU A 278 12.61 4.97 19.74
CA LEU A 278 12.48 6.07 18.78
C LEU A 278 13.80 6.83 18.61
N GLU A 279 14.48 7.15 19.71
CA GLU A 279 15.78 7.85 19.68
C GLU A 279 16.88 7.01 19.02
N GLU A 280 16.92 5.70 19.26
CA GLU A 280 17.84 4.77 18.60
C GLU A 280 17.64 4.74 17.07
N HIS A 281 16.42 4.96 16.61
CA HIS A 281 16.09 5.09 15.17
C HIS A 281 16.22 6.53 14.65
N GLY A 282 16.78 7.44 15.45
CA GLY A 282 17.08 8.81 15.05
C GLY A 282 15.87 9.73 14.99
N LEU A 283 14.82 9.42 15.75
CA LEU A 283 13.64 10.26 15.93
C LEU A 283 13.70 11.00 17.26
N THR A 284 13.24 12.25 17.30
CA THR A 284 13.08 12.99 18.55
C THR A 284 11.76 12.58 19.22
N ALA A 285 11.82 12.15 20.48
CA ALA A 285 10.64 11.80 21.26
C ALA A 285 10.70 12.46 22.65
N GLU A 286 9.57 13.00 23.09
CA GLU A 286 9.43 13.71 24.35
C GLU A 286 8.33 13.07 25.20
N TRP A 287 8.61 12.87 26.49
CA TRP A 287 7.64 12.43 27.49
C TRP A 287 7.96 13.09 28.83
N ASP A 288 6.94 13.60 29.52
CA ASP A 288 7.09 14.38 30.76
C ASP A 288 7.22 13.53 32.02
N GLY A 289 7.08 12.20 31.90
CA GLY A 289 7.14 11.25 33.01
C GLY A 289 5.77 10.89 33.61
N GLU A 290 4.69 11.56 33.18
CA GLU A 290 3.34 11.29 33.67
C GLU A 290 2.70 10.16 32.85
N VAL A 291 2.28 9.07 33.50
CA VAL A 291 1.68 7.91 32.81
C VAL A 291 0.32 8.21 32.16
N SER A 292 -0.29 9.35 32.50
CA SER A 292 -1.52 9.84 31.90
C SER A 292 -1.28 10.75 30.68
N SER A 293 -0.04 11.15 30.41
CA SER A 293 0.35 11.92 29.23
C SER A 293 0.70 10.99 28.05
N ARG A 294 0.80 11.57 26.86
CA ARG A 294 1.22 10.86 25.63
C ARG A 294 2.69 11.15 25.35
N ILE A 295 3.36 10.24 24.65
CA ILE A 295 4.69 10.51 24.09
C ILE A 295 4.48 11.35 22.83
N VAL A 296 5.27 12.40 22.66
CA VAL A 296 5.17 13.35 21.54
C VAL A 296 6.41 13.26 20.67
N LEU A 297 6.25 13.18 19.36
CA LEU A 297 7.36 13.26 18.40
C LEU A 297 7.31 14.62 17.69
N PRO A 298 7.99 15.65 18.23
CA PRO A 298 8.02 16.95 17.60
C PRO A 298 8.90 16.94 16.34
N GLY A 299 8.48 17.68 15.32
CA GLY A 299 9.30 17.91 14.11
C GLY A 299 9.43 16.72 13.17
N LEU A 300 8.65 15.65 13.38
CA LEU A 300 8.60 14.49 12.50
C LEU A 300 8.28 14.90 11.06
N GLN A 301 9.15 14.60 10.10
CA GLN A 301 8.89 14.88 8.69
C GLN A 301 7.98 13.80 8.11
N TRP A 302 6.67 14.02 8.22
CA TRP A 302 5.67 13.05 7.75
C TRP A 302 5.73 12.87 6.23
N ARG A 303 6.24 11.70 5.81
CA ARG A 303 6.44 11.30 4.41
C ARG A 303 6.13 9.80 4.27
N ARG A 304 4.94 9.40 4.72
CA ARG A 304 4.45 8.03 4.57
C ARG A 304 4.11 7.78 3.11
N ARG A 305 4.68 6.72 2.53
CA ARG A 305 4.43 6.34 1.13
C ARG A 305 3.08 5.65 1.01
N VAL A 306 2.32 6.02 -0.01
CA VAL A 306 1.25 5.17 -0.53
C VAL A 306 1.86 4.04 -1.35
N GLU A 307 1.28 2.86 -1.26
CA GLU A 307 1.73 1.62 -1.89
C GLU A 307 0.63 0.94 -2.73
#